data_AF-A0A3P2AHH1-F1
#
_entry.id   AF-A0A3P2AHH1-F1
#
_cell.length_a   1.000
_cell.length_b   1.000
_cell.length_c   1.000
_cell.angle_alpha   90.00
_cell.angle_beta   90.00
_cell.angle_gamma   90.00
#
_symmetry.space_group_name_H-M   'P 1'
#
loop_
_entity.id
_entity.type
_entity.pdbx_description
1 polymer ?
#
loop_
_entity_poly.entity_id
_entity_poly.type
_entity_poly.pdbx_seq_one_letter_code
_entity_poly.pdbx_strand_id
1 'polypeptide(L)'
;MYTLKIVVDMIIRILNILILAGIFVLDYSYYLHMFQLNSYFPERYRKWRQDGGRTIFQKMALVFRVVSTLCLVILILSIASLVIGIEQWYSASTFMSLINLWLFMNIWGRIQKKEKAKKPLVYTARVYRLMVILLIPFGLLVVALKLVLPWFLAIIVVEFLFIYMAYYLIYVAYYLLRPVENYLGNQFYNQAKSILNQQRDLIKIGITGSYGKTSTKFILENVLKTKYLTLVTPHSYNTTLGVVRTIREHFSGNLEVFVAEMGAKQSGDIKEICDLVEPQIGIITAVGPQHLETFGSIDQVIATKFELARAIGKNGAVIVNYDDANIRTGMERYPEINYITYGESGGQAKISDIQVSEQGSSFCVTYQDKTMKFQTRLLGKHNISNLTAGIVVGLYLGIAPEKIAIGIRETRPVEHRLELKMQGNYYILDDAFNSNPVGANNALEVLKGFTNGQKLVMTPGMVELGSEDEKIHFDFGKHMAECADIAILVGEKKTAKIKEGLLAAGFPQASIITVPNVFAGFAAARECLKAGDILLIENDLPDNY
;
A
#
# COMPACT_ATOMS: atom_id res chain seq x y z
N MET A 1 50.19 18.86 -32.54
CA MET A 1 50.00 17.63 -31.74
C MET A 1 49.60 17.90 -30.28
N TYR A 2 50.20 18.89 -29.59
CA TYR A 2 49.91 19.15 -28.16
C TYR A 2 48.45 19.59 -27.89
N THR A 3 47.92 20.51 -28.70
CA THR A 3 46.53 21.00 -28.58
C THR A 3 45.49 19.90 -28.83
N LEU A 4 45.74 19.00 -29.78
CA LEU A 4 44.87 17.86 -30.07
C LEU A 4 44.83 16.87 -28.91
N LYS A 5 45.96 16.61 -28.25
CA LYS A 5 46.03 15.75 -27.06
C LYS A 5 45.24 16.33 -25.89
N ILE A 6 45.31 17.65 -25.66
CA ILE A 6 44.56 18.34 -24.60
C ILE A 6 43.04 18.27 -24.86
N VAL A 7 42.62 18.52 -26.10
CA VAL A 7 41.19 18.46 -26.47
C VAL A 7 40.64 17.03 -26.33
N VAL A 8 41.40 16.02 -26.78
CA VAL A 8 41.00 14.61 -26.66
C VAL A 8 40.92 14.18 -25.19
N ASP A 9 41.90 14.55 -24.34
CA ASP A 9 41.86 14.27 -22.89
C ASP A 9 40.67 14.98 -22.21
N MET A 10 40.36 16.21 -22.60
CA MET A 10 39.19 16.93 -22.09
C MET A 10 37.87 16.25 -22.47
N ILE A 11 37.71 15.82 -23.73
CA ILE A 11 36.52 15.10 -24.20
C ILE A 11 36.35 13.79 -23.44
N ILE A 12 37.43 13.02 -23.26
CA ILE A 12 37.41 11.76 -22.51
C ILE A 12 36.98 11.99 -21.06
N ARG A 13 37.48 13.04 -20.41
CA ARG A 13 37.08 13.40 -19.03
C ARG A 13 35.61 13.76 -18.94
N ILE A 14 35.10 14.57 -19.87
CA ILE A 14 33.67 14.94 -19.90
C ILE A 14 32.81 13.70 -20.12
N LEU A 15 33.18 12.83 -21.06
CA LEU A 15 32.46 11.59 -21.33
C LEU A 15 32.39 10.69 -20.10
N ASN A 16 33.51 10.53 -19.37
CA ASN A 16 33.53 9.78 -18.11
C ASN A 16 32.60 10.37 -17.07
N ILE A 17 32.63 11.70 -16.85
CA ILE A 17 31.74 12.35 -15.89
C ILE A 17 30.27 12.11 -16.25
N LEU A 18 29.92 12.20 -17.54
CA LEU A 18 28.56 11.99 -18.02
C LEU A 18 28.09 10.54 -17.81
N ILE A 19 28.96 9.57 -18.10
CA ILE A 19 28.65 8.15 -17.89
C ILE A 19 28.46 7.87 -16.38
N LEU A 20 29.30 8.46 -15.53
CA LEU A 20 29.21 8.30 -14.08
C LEU A 20 27.97 8.94 -13.49
N ALA A 21 27.61 10.12 -13.96
CA ALA A 21 26.33 10.73 -13.65
C ALA A 21 25.17 9.80 -14.06
N GLY A 22 25.25 9.18 -15.25
CA GLY A 22 24.27 8.21 -15.72
C GLY A 22 24.11 6.99 -14.80
N ILE A 23 25.21 6.35 -14.39
CA ILE A 23 25.17 5.20 -13.48
C ILE A 23 24.64 5.59 -12.11
N PHE A 24 25.12 6.72 -11.57
CA PHE A 24 24.63 7.22 -10.30
C PHE A 24 23.12 7.45 -10.34
N VAL A 25 22.61 8.11 -11.39
CA VAL A 25 21.18 8.35 -11.56
C VAL A 25 20.42 7.03 -11.61
N LEU A 26 20.91 6.01 -12.32
CA LEU A 26 20.26 4.70 -12.38
C LEU A 26 20.22 3.99 -11.02
N ASP A 27 21.35 3.91 -10.31
CA ASP A 27 21.42 3.25 -8.99
C ASP A 27 20.61 4.01 -7.93
N TYR A 28 20.76 5.33 -7.90
CA TYR A 28 20.02 6.17 -6.98
C TYR A 28 18.52 6.10 -7.28
N SER A 29 18.10 6.09 -8.54
CA SER A 29 16.68 5.94 -8.91
C SER A 29 16.10 4.61 -8.47
N TYR A 30 16.85 3.51 -8.50
CA TYR A 30 16.40 2.23 -7.95
C TYR A 30 16.19 2.29 -6.44
N TYR A 31 17.18 2.79 -5.69
CA TYR A 31 17.06 2.91 -4.24
C TYR A 31 16.00 3.92 -3.81
N LEU A 32 15.82 5.00 -4.58
CA LEU A 32 14.76 5.98 -4.42
C LEU A 32 13.38 5.39 -4.73
N HIS A 33 13.29 4.51 -5.73
CA HIS A 33 12.08 3.76 -6.04
C HIS A 33 11.71 2.84 -4.88
N MET A 34 12.67 2.08 -4.34
CA MET A 34 12.45 1.25 -3.16
C MET A 34 12.09 2.09 -1.93
N PHE A 35 12.70 3.28 -1.76
CA PHE A 35 12.34 4.21 -0.69
C PHE A 35 10.91 4.75 -0.85
N GLN A 36 10.48 5.06 -2.09
CA GLN A 36 9.12 5.47 -2.42
C GLN A 36 8.10 4.35 -2.16
N LEU A 37 8.41 3.10 -2.54
CA LEU A 37 7.56 1.94 -2.25
C LEU A 37 7.42 1.72 -0.73
N ASN A 38 8.47 2.00 0.03
CA ASN A 38 8.45 2.02 1.50
C ASN A 38 7.85 3.31 2.10
N SER A 39 7.09 4.07 1.30
CA SER A 39 6.39 5.30 1.70
C SER A 39 7.29 6.36 2.34
N TYR A 40 8.57 6.38 1.97
CA TYR A 40 9.60 7.28 2.52
C TYR A 40 9.81 7.18 4.04
N PHE A 41 9.48 6.05 4.66
CA PHE A 41 9.77 5.80 6.07
C PHE A 41 11.17 5.16 6.21
N PRO A 42 12.13 5.82 6.90
CA PRO A 42 13.48 5.29 7.09
C PRO A 42 13.51 3.88 7.70
N GLU A 43 12.66 3.60 8.69
CA GLU A 43 12.63 2.30 9.37
C GLU A 43 12.12 1.17 8.47
N ARG A 44 11.09 1.41 7.66
CA ARG A 44 10.58 0.42 6.69
C ARG A 44 11.61 0.12 5.62
N TYR A 45 12.26 1.17 5.13
CA TYR A 45 13.34 1.05 4.15
C TYR A 45 14.54 0.27 4.70
N ARG A 46 14.84 0.43 6.00
CA ARG A 46 15.84 -0.36 6.72
C ARG A 46 15.43 -1.82 6.83
N LYS A 47 14.20 -2.11 7.28
CA LYS A 47 13.67 -3.47 7.42
C LYS A 47 13.63 -4.19 6.07
N TRP A 48 13.16 -3.54 5.00
CA TRP A 48 13.22 -4.07 3.63
C TRP A 48 14.63 -4.51 3.21
N ARG A 49 15.67 -3.75 3.58
CA ARG A 49 17.06 -4.15 3.29
C ARG A 49 17.53 -5.34 4.14
N GLN A 50 17.02 -5.47 5.36
CA GLN A 50 17.35 -6.55 6.30
C GLN A 50 16.64 -7.87 5.92
N ASP A 51 15.36 -7.82 5.56
CA ASP A 51 14.49 -8.97 5.23
C ASP A 51 14.78 -9.58 3.85
N GLY A 52 15.95 -9.29 3.28
CA GLY A 52 16.32 -9.88 2.02
C GLY A 52 15.65 -9.22 0.82
N GLY A 53 15.43 -7.89 0.83
CA GLY A 53 15.30 -7.03 -0.37
C GLY A 53 16.56 -7.04 -1.27
N ARG A 54 17.19 -8.21 -1.34
CA ARG A 54 18.53 -8.58 -1.73
C ARG A 54 18.45 -9.98 -2.37
N THR A 55 17.57 -10.15 -3.36
CA THR A 55 17.59 -11.30 -4.26
C THR A 55 18.43 -10.97 -5.48
N ILE A 56 19.44 -11.82 -5.75
CA ILE A 56 20.33 -11.83 -6.93
C ILE A 56 21.26 -10.62 -7.11
N PHE A 57 20.83 -9.39 -6.77
CA PHE A 57 21.67 -8.19 -6.79
C PHE A 57 22.93 -8.36 -5.93
N GLN A 58 22.87 -9.06 -4.80
CA GLN A 58 24.05 -9.37 -3.99
C GLN A 58 25.00 -10.38 -4.64
N LYS A 59 24.47 -11.40 -5.33
CA LYS A 59 25.28 -12.42 -6.03
C LYS A 59 25.99 -11.80 -7.24
N MET A 60 25.30 -10.92 -7.97
CA MET A 60 25.92 -10.15 -9.05
C MET A 60 26.83 -9.05 -8.52
N ALA A 61 26.47 -8.33 -7.44
CA ALA A 61 27.33 -7.35 -6.80
C ALA A 61 28.60 -7.97 -6.17
N LEU A 62 28.60 -9.28 -5.86
CA LEU A 62 29.80 -10.03 -5.49
C LEU A 62 30.71 -10.24 -6.71
N VAL A 63 30.14 -10.68 -7.85
CA VAL A 63 30.87 -10.80 -9.12
C VAL A 63 31.42 -9.43 -9.56
N PHE A 64 30.61 -8.37 -9.48
CA PHE A 64 31.04 -7.00 -9.76
C PHE A 64 32.08 -6.49 -8.75
N ARG A 65 32.00 -6.88 -7.46
CA ARG A 65 33.02 -6.60 -6.43
C ARG A 65 34.36 -7.27 -6.73
N VAL A 66 34.32 -8.50 -7.22
CA VAL A 66 35.51 -9.25 -7.65
C VAL A 66 36.12 -8.57 -8.88
N VAL A 67 35.31 -8.23 -9.89
CA VAL A 67 35.78 -7.50 -11.08
C VAL A 67 36.34 -6.11 -10.71
N SER A 68 35.69 -5.35 -9.83
CA SER A 68 36.19 -4.05 -9.39
C SER A 68 37.49 -4.14 -8.58
N THR A 69 37.64 -5.20 -7.77
CA THR A 69 38.88 -5.48 -7.04
C THR A 69 40.01 -5.86 -8.01
N LEU A 70 39.71 -6.65 -9.05
CA LEU A 70 40.66 -6.97 -10.11
C LEU A 70 41.08 -5.72 -10.90
N CYS A 71 40.14 -4.82 -11.23
CA CYS A 71 40.46 -3.55 -11.87
C CYS A 71 41.33 -2.64 -10.98
N LEU A 72 41.09 -2.60 -9.66
CA LEU A 72 41.92 -1.87 -8.70
C LEU A 72 43.34 -2.46 -8.58
N VAL A 73 43.46 -3.79 -8.59
CA VAL A 73 44.76 -4.48 -8.61
C VAL A 73 45.50 -4.15 -9.91
N ILE A 74 44.83 -4.18 -11.06
CA ILE A 74 45.41 -3.79 -12.35
C ILE A 74 45.84 -2.32 -12.34
N LEU A 75 45.07 -1.43 -11.70
CA LEU A 75 45.45 -0.03 -11.50
C LEU A 75 46.72 0.12 -10.66
N ILE A 76 46.81 -0.56 -9.51
CA ILE A 76 48.00 -0.53 -8.65
C ILE A 76 49.23 -1.05 -9.40
N LEU A 77 49.07 -2.14 -10.17
CA LEU A 77 50.14 -2.69 -11.01
C LEU A 77 50.52 -1.76 -12.17
N SER A 78 49.57 -1.00 -12.71
CA SER A 78 49.82 0.00 -13.76
C SER A 78 50.48 1.28 -13.23
N ILE A 79 50.20 1.66 -11.98
CA ILE A 79 50.90 2.75 -11.29
C ILE A 79 52.32 2.30 -10.92
N ALA A 80 52.49 1.05 -10.47
CA ALA A 80 53.80 0.47 -10.24
C ALA A 80 54.65 0.42 -11.53
N SER A 81 54.04 0.11 -12.69
CA SER A 81 54.75 0.13 -13.98
C SER A 81 55.10 1.54 -14.48
N LEU A 82 54.31 2.56 -14.11
CA LEU A 82 54.65 3.99 -14.32
C LEU A 82 55.88 4.43 -13.51
N VAL A 83 56.05 3.93 -12.28
CA VAL A 83 57.27 4.16 -11.47
C VAL A 83 58.50 3.48 -12.10
N ILE A 84 58.29 2.42 -12.88
CA ILE A 84 59.34 1.62 -13.54
C ILE A 84 59.65 2.11 -14.98
N GLY A 85 58.90 3.10 -15.52
CA GLY A 85 59.25 3.79 -16.76
C GLY A 85 58.79 3.12 -18.07
N ILE A 86 57.73 2.31 -18.04
CA ILE A 86 57.16 1.66 -19.25
C ILE A 86 56.13 2.59 -19.92
N GLU A 87 56.12 2.64 -21.27
CA GLU A 87 55.46 3.65 -22.13
C GLU A 87 54.01 4.06 -21.77
N GLN A 88 53.73 5.35 -21.96
CA GLN A 88 52.62 6.10 -21.36
C GLN A 88 51.24 6.02 -22.06
N TRP A 89 51.12 5.53 -23.30
CA TRP A 89 49.88 5.72 -24.07
C TRP A 89 48.96 4.49 -24.15
N TYR A 90 49.54 3.28 -24.26
CA TYR A 90 48.76 2.04 -24.36
C TYR A 90 48.08 1.66 -23.03
N SER A 91 48.61 2.08 -21.89
CA SER A 91 48.02 1.80 -20.58
C SER A 91 46.69 2.55 -20.36
N ALA A 92 46.61 3.83 -20.74
CA ALA A 92 45.44 4.67 -20.52
C ALA A 92 44.23 4.32 -21.41
N SER A 93 44.45 4.00 -22.70
CA SER A 93 43.36 3.62 -23.61
C SER A 93 42.81 2.22 -23.31
N THR A 94 43.68 1.28 -22.95
CA THR A 94 43.27 -0.07 -22.53
C THR A 94 42.53 -0.02 -21.20
N PHE A 95 42.97 0.85 -20.29
CA PHE A 95 42.29 1.18 -19.03
C PHE A 95 40.89 1.78 -19.24
N MET A 96 40.76 2.75 -20.14
CA MET A 96 39.46 3.35 -20.51
C MET A 96 38.50 2.33 -21.14
N SER A 97 39.02 1.40 -21.96
CA SER A 97 38.22 0.33 -22.56
C SER A 97 37.74 -0.69 -21.52
N LEU A 98 38.53 -0.98 -20.48
CA LEU A 98 38.12 -1.86 -19.37
C LEU A 98 37.07 -1.19 -18.48
N ILE A 99 37.19 0.12 -18.23
CA ILE A 99 36.15 0.91 -17.56
C ILE A 99 34.88 0.89 -18.40
N ASN A 100 34.94 1.19 -19.70
CA ASN A 100 33.77 1.16 -20.59
C ASN A 100 33.12 -0.23 -20.68
N LEU A 101 33.91 -1.31 -20.70
CA LEU A 101 33.40 -2.68 -20.65
C LEU A 101 32.72 -2.98 -19.30
N TRP A 102 33.29 -2.50 -18.20
CA TRP A 102 32.71 -2.60 -16.86
C TRP A 102 31.38 -1.82 -16.74
N LEU A 103 31.32 -0.61 -17.32
CA LEU A 103 30.13 0.24 -17.42
C LEU A 103 29.05 -0.47 -18.25
N PHE A 104 29.42 -0.99 -19.42
CA PHE A 104 28.54 -1.73 -20.31
C PHE A 104 27.96 -2.99 -19.62
N MET A 105 28.78 -3.78 -18.94
CA MET A 105 28.34 -4.98 -18.22
C MET A 105 27.41 -4.65 -17.05
N ASN A 106 27.65 -3.53 -16.35
CA ASN A 106 26.74 -3.03 -15.31
C ASN A 106 25.38 -2.61 -15.88
N ILE A 107 25.38 -1.86 -16.98
CA ILE A 107 24.15 -1.40 -17.64
C ILE A 107 23.38 -2.59 -18.24
N TRP A 108 24.08 -3.52 -18.91
CA TRP A 108 23.50 -4.70 -19.54
C TRP A 108 22.81 -5.64 -18.54
N GLY A 109 23.49 -5.96 -17.42
CA GLY A 109 22.92 -6.80 -16.37
C GLY A 109 21.66 -6.21 -15.72
N ARG A 110 21.53 -4.87 -15.74
CA ARG A 110 20.36 -4.14 -15.22
C ARG A 110 19.21 -4.08 -16.22
N ILE A 111 19.50 -3.93 -17.53
CA ILE A 111 18.49 -3.94 -18.59
C ILE A 111 17.81 -5.32 -18.69
N GLN A 112 18.56 -6.42 -18.54
CA GLN A 112 18.02 -7.77 -18.66
C GLN A 112 17.07 -8.18 -17.52
N LYS A 113 17.04 -7.43 -16.41
CA LYS A 113 16.24 -7.77 -15.22
C LYS A 113 15.36 -6.64 -14.73
N LYS A 114 14.67 -5.98 -15.65
CA LYS A 114 13.35 -5.43 -15.28
C LYS A 114 12.42 -6.62 -14.97
N GLU A 115 12.56 -7.21 -13.79
CA GLU A 115 11.35 -7.63 -13.08
C GLU A 115 10.52 -6.35 -13.02
N LYS A 116 9.45 -6.31 -13.81
CA LYS A 116 8.56 -5.16 -13.82
C LYS A 116 7.96 -5.11 -12.42
N ALA A 117 8.53 -4.28 -11.55
CA ALA A 117 7.84 -3.87 -10.33
C ALA A 117 6.42 -3.48 -10.76
N LYS A 118 5.38 -4.07 -10.16
CA LYS A 118 3.97 -3.78 -10.49
C LYS A 118 3.73 -2.26 -10.45
N LYS A 119 4.41 -1.52 -9.57
CA LYS A 119 4.36 -0.04 -9.52
C LYS A 119 5.68 0.63 -9.95
N PRO A 120 5.69 1.46 -11.02
CA PRO A 120 6.88 2.20 -11.43
C PRO A 120 7.23 3.35 -10.46
N LEU A 121 8.48 3.84 -10.51
CA LEU A 121 8.89 5.07 -9.83
C LEU A 121 8.06 6.24 -10.36
N VAL A 122 7.37 6.96 -9.47
CA VAL A 122 6.55 8.12 -9.83
C VAL A 122 7.33 9.39 -9.51
N TYR A 123 7.67 10.16 -10.55
CA TYR A 123 8.42 11.41 -10.44
C TYR A 123 7.57 12.55 -9.89
N THR A 124 7.57 12.69 -8.58
CA THR A 124 6.91 13.79 -7.85
C THR A 124 7.89 14.92 -7.56
N ALA A 125 7.38 16.10 -7.18
CA ALA A 125 8.24 17.21 -6.73
C ALA A 125 9.19 16.80 -5.58
N ARG A 126 8.77 15.89 -4.68
CA ARG A 126 9.62 15.33 -3.63
C ARG A 126 10.74 14.47 -4.19
N VAL A 127 10.45 13.63 -5.18
CA VAL A 127 11.46 12.81 -5.88
C VAL A 127 12.51 13.71 -6.54
N TYR A 128 12.08 14.76 -7.26
CA TYR A 128 13.01 15.72 -7.83
C TYR A 128 13.88 16.41 -6.78
N ARG A 129 13.30 16.84 -5.65
CA ARG A 129 14.09 17.42 -4.55
C ARG A 129 15.09 16.43 -3.95
N LEU A 130 14.71 15.17 -3.76
CA LEU A 130 15.61 14.12 -3.27
C LEU A 130 16.76 13.83 -4.25
N MET A 131 16.51 13.88 -5.56
CA MET A 131 17.55 13.74 -6.58
C MET A 131 18.49 14.95 -6.61
N VAL A 132 17.95 16.17 -6.55
CA VAL A 132 18.72 17.41 -6.68
C VAL A 132 19.54 17.72 -5.42
N ILE A 133 19.02 17.45 -4.21
CA ILE A 133 19.70 17.79 -2.95
C ILE A 133 21.07 17.11 -2.82
N LEU A 134 21.29 15.98 -3.51
CA LEU A 134 22.56 15.26 -3.51
C LEU A 134 23.56 15.78 -4.56
N LEU A 135 23.13 16.54 -5.57
CA LEU A 135 24.03 17.07 -6.60
C LEU A 135 25.04 18.07 -6.01
N ILE A 136 24.63 18.84 -5.01
CA ILE A 136 25.47 19.83 -4.33
C ILE A 136 26.58 19.16 -3.50
N PRO A 137 26.30 18.29 -2.50
CA PRO A 137 27.34 17.61 -1.76
C PRO A 137 28.19 16.69 -2.65
N PHE A 138 27.63 16.16 -3.74
CA PHE A 138 28.38 15.45 -4.76
C PHE A 138 29.44 16.34 -5.44
N GLY A 139 29.03 17.49 -5.96
CA GLY A 139 29.94 18.43 -6.61
C GLY A 139 31.06 18.86 -5.65
N LEU A 140 30.71 19.14 -4.39
CA LEU A 140 31.68 19.49 -3.35
C LEU A 140 32.66 18.35 -3.06
N LEU A 141 32.19 17.10 -2.99
CA LEU A 141 33.04 15.92 -2.79
C LEU A 141 34.03 15.72 -3.95
N VAL A 142 33.58 15.85 -5.19
CA VAL A 142 34.44 15.74 -6.38
C VAL A 142 35.52 16.82 -6.37
N VAL A 143 35.14 18.07 -6.06
CA VAL A 143 36.10 19.18 -5.95
C VAL A 143 37.08 18.93 -4.81
N ALA A 144 36.62 18.52 -3.64
CA ALA A 144 37.48 18.24 -2.48
C ALA A 144 38.47 17.09 -2.76
N LEU A 145 38.02 15.99 -3.38
CA LEU A 145 38.89 14.88 -3.74
C LEU A 145 39.91 15.28 -4.82
N LYS A 146 39.54 16.13 -5.77
CA LYS A 146 40.47 16.68 -6.77
C LYS A 146 41.59 17.52 -6.14
N LEU A 147 41.32 18.21 -5.02
CA LEU A 147 42.36 19.00 -4.33
C LEU A 147 43.46 18.13 -3.72
N VAL A 148 43.18 16.85 -3.45
CA VAL A 148 44.09 15.95 -2.72
C VAL A 148 44.58 14.80 -3.60
N LEU A 149 43.80 14.39 -4.61
CA LEU A 149 44.07 13.23 -5.45
C LEU A 149 44.16 13.61 -6.93
N PRO A 150 44.98 12.90 -7.72
CA PRO A 150 44.89 12.95 -9.17
C PRO A 150 43.46 12.66 -9.65
N TRP A 151 43.03 13.34 -10.71
CA TRP A 151 41.65 13.30 -11.22
C TRP A 151 41.11 11.88 -11.43
N PHE A 152 41.93 10.97 -11.95
CA PHE A 152 41.52 9.57 -12.17
C PHE A 152 41.23 8.83 -10.86
N LEU A 153 42.01 9.08 -9.80
CA LEU A 153 41.82 8.44 -8.50
C LEU A 153 40.63 9.06 -7.75
N ALA A 154 40.43 10.37 -7.87
CA ALA A 154 39.25 11.05 -7.36
C ALA A 154 37.96 10.46 -7.96
N ILE A 155 37.94 10.21 -9.28
CA ILE A 155 36.82 9.55 -9.96
C ILE A 155 36.55 8.14 -9.42
N ILE A 156 37.59 7.31 -9.26
CA ILE A 156 37.44 5.94 -8.76
C ILE A 156 36.90 5.92 -7.32
N VAL A 157 37.38 6.82 -6.46
CA VAL A 157 36.90 6.93 -5.08
C VAL A 157 35.43 7.36 -5.07
N VAL A 158 35.06 8.32 -5.91
CA VAL A 158 33.68 8.77 -6.08
C VAL A 158 32.79 7.61 -6.55
N GLU A 159 33.17 6.91 -7.62
CA GLU A 159 32.47 5.72 -8.13
C GLU A 159 32.22 4.68 -7.04
N PHE A 160 33.28 4.33 -6.30
CA PHE A 160 33.20 3.38 -5.20
C PHE A 160 32.20 3.86 -4.14
N LEU A 161 32.33 5.11 -3.68
CA LEU A 161 31.41 5.68 -2.71
C LEU A 161 29.97 5.61 -3.20
N PHE A 162 29.68 5.96 -4.45
CA PHE A 162 28.31 5.93 -4.96
C PHE A 162 27.72 4.53 -5.07
N ILE A 163 28.49 3.56 -5.56
CA ILE A 163 28.01 2.19 -5.70
C ILE A 163 27.70 1.56 -4.34
N TYR A 164 28.58 1.76 -3.35
CA TYR A 164 28.40 1.14 -2.04
C TYR A 164 27.52 1.97 -1.09
N MET A 165 27.45 3.30 -1.29
CA MET A 165 26.71 4.22 -0.43
C MET A 165 25.39 4.72 -1.01
N ALA A 166 24.98 4.39 -2.24
CA ALA A 166 23.70 4.86 -2.82
C ALA A 166 22.50 4.64 -1.87
N TYR A 167 22.44 3.49 -1.20
CA TYR A 167 21.45 3.22 -0.16
C TYR A 167 21.51 4.22 1.02
N TYR A 168 22.71 4.54 1.51
CA TYR A 168 22.90 5.47 2.63
C TYR A 168 22.66 6.92 2.21
N LEU A 169 22.95 7.26 0.95
CA LEU A 169 22.70 8.58 0.38
C LEU A 169 21.21 8.94 0.36
N ILE A 170 20.31 7.95 0.30
CA ILE A 170 18.88 8.18 0.50
C ILE A 170 18.59 8.77 1.88
N TYR A 171 19.24 8.26 2.93
CA TYR A 171 19.07 8.80 4.29
C TYR A 171 19.65 10.21 4.40
N VAL A 172 20.83 10.45 3.82
CA VAL A 172 21.45 11.78 3.80
C VAL A 172 20.52 12.78 3.11
N ALA A 173 20.03 12.45 1.91
CA ALA A 173 19.07 13.27 1.17
C ALA A 173 17.79 13.53 1.97
N TYR A 174 17.25 12.48 2.60
CA TYR A 174 16.06 12.56 3.44
C TYR A 174 16.23 13.52 4.62
N TYR A 175 17.32 13.38 5.39
CA TYR A 175 17.56 14.22 6.57
C TYR A 175 17.88 15.66 6.20
N LEU A 176 18.64 15.90 5.12
CA LEU A 176 18.90 17.26 4.62
C LEU A 176 17.62 17.96 4.15
N LEU A 177 16.70 17.21 3.53
CA LEU A 177 15.47 17.77 2.97
C LEU A 177 14.33 17.88 4.00
N ARG A 178 14.42 17.17 5.13
CA ARG A 178 13.36 17.10 6.15
C ARG A 178 12.84 18.48 6.60
N PRO A 179 13.66 19.51 6.87
CA PRO A 179 13.16 20.83 7.25
C PRO A 179 12.28 21.47 6.16
N VAL A 180 12.69 21.32 4.89
CA VAL A 180 11.95 21.85 3.74
C VAL A 180 10.64 21.08 3.53
N GLU A 181 10.67 19.74 3.61
CA GLU A 181 9.44 18.93 3.52
C GLU A 181 8.45 19.27 4.64
N ASN A 182 8.94 19.44 5.87
CA ASN A 182 8.09 19.81 7.01
C ASN A 182 7.48 21.20 6.84
N TYR A 183 8.28 22.18 6.38
CA TYR A 183 7.78 23.53 6.11
C TYR A 183 6.68 23.52 5.05
N LEU A 184 6.91 22.86 3.91
CA LEU A 184 5.92 22.73 2.84
C LEU A 184 4.67 21.98 3.31
N GLY A 185 4.85 20.89 4.06
CA GLY A 185 3.76 20.13 4.66
C GLY A 185 2.88 20.97 5.57
N ASN A 186 3.49 21.77 6.45
CA ASN A 186 2.78 22.67 7.37
C ASN A 186 2.03 23.78 6.63
N GLN A 187 2.61 24.33 5.55
CA GLN A 187 1.92 25.31 4.71
C GLN A 187 0.65 24.71 4.09
N PHE A 188 0.73 23.50 3.52
CA PHE A 188 -0.45 22.83 2.96
C PHE A 188 -1.47 22.47 4.04
N TYR A 189 -1.02 22.02 5.20
CA TYR A 189 -1.88 21.73 6.34
C TYR A 189 -2.67 22.98 6.78
N ASN A 190 -1.98 24.11 6.96
CA ASN A 190 -2.61 25.36 7.37
C ASN A 190 -3.60 25.90 6.32
N GLN A 191 -3.29 25.74 5.04
CA GLN A 191 -4.23 26.08 3.96
C GLN A 191 -5.49 25.22 4.03
N ALA A 192 -5.36 23.90 4.19
CA ALA A 192 -6.51 23.00 4.33
C ALA A 192 -7.35 23.35 5.57
N LYS A 193 -6.70 23.61 6.72
CA LYS A 193 -7.38 24.05 7.95
C LYS A 193 -8.14 25.35 7.74
N SER A 194 -7.54 26.33 7.07
CA SER A 194 -8.20 27.60 6.75
C SER A 194 -9.42 27.40 5.85
N ILE A 195 -9.36 26.51 4.85
CA ILE A 195 -10.48 26.21 3.96
C ILE A 195 -11.66 25.66 4.78
N LEU A 196 -11.41 24.69 5.66
CA LEU A 196 -12.46 24.10 6.51
C LEU A 196 -13.05 25.13 7.49
N ASN A 197 -12.23 25.96 8.12
CA ASN A 197 -12.69 26.95 9.09
C ASN A 197 -13.55 28.07 8.49
N GLN A 198 -13.46 28.29 7.17
CA GLN A 198 -14.32 29.25 6.47
C GLN A 198 -15.74 28.71 6.25
N GLN A 199 -15.97 27.40 6.41
CA GLN A 199 -17.25 26.74 6.15
C GLN A 199 -17.97 26.41 7.47
N ARG A 200 -18.70 27.37 8.02
CA ARG A 200 -19.28 27.27 9.38
C ARG A 200 -20.37 26.19 9.51
N ASP A 201 -21.14 25.96 8.45
CA ASP A 201 -22.26 25.02 8.45
C ASP A 201 -21.89 23.63 7.88
N LEU A 202 -20.61 23.39 7.61
CA LEU A 202 -20.13 22.14 7.05
C LEU A 202 -20.28 21.00 8.06
N ILE A 203 -20.99 19.94 7.66
CA ILE A 203 -21.06 18.69 8.40
C ILE A 203 -19.79 17.90 8.09
N LYS A 204 -18.99 17.59 9.12
CA LYS A 204 -17.69 16.93 8.98
C LYS A 204 -17.77 15.54 9.62
N ILE A 205 -17.52 14.52 8.82
CA ILE A 205 -17.67 13.11 9.20
C ILE A 205 -16.30 12.41 9.10
N GLY A 206 -15.87 11.75 10.17
CA GLY A 206 -14.68 10.90 10.15
C GLY A 206 -15.04 9.42 10.05
N ILE A 207 -14.28 8.65 9.28
CA ILE A 207 -14.44 7.19 9.18
C ILE A 207 -13.12 6.51 9.49
N THR A 208 -13.09 5.65 10.50
CA THR A 208 -11.93 4.80 10.81
C THR A 208 -12.33 3.36 11.09
N GLY A 209 -11.33 2.51 11.27
CA GLY A 209 -11.46 1.08 11.53
C GLY A 209 -10.26 0.31 10.97
N SER A 210 -10.11 -0.96 11.35
CA SER A 210 -9.09 -1.83 10.74
C SER A 210 -9.49 -2.19 9.29
N TYR A 211 -10.76 -2.52 9.06
CA TYR A 211 -11.32 -2.89 7.76
C TYR A 211 -12.66 -2.19 7.51
N GLY A 212 -13.16 -2.20 6.27
CA GLY A 212 -14.46 -1.62 5.91
C GLY A 212 -14.50 -0.09 5.70
N LYS A 213 -13.43 0.66 6.02
CA LYS A 213 -13.35 2.12 5.89
C LYS A 213 -13.75 2.64 4.50
N THR A 214 -13.03 2.21 3.47
CA THR A 214 -13.22 2.69 2.09
C THR A 214 -14.60 2.32 1.56
N SER A 215 -15.07 1.09 1.80
CA SER A 215 -16.43 0.66 1.40
C SER A 215 -17.50 1.51 2.10
N THR A 216 -17.38 1.70 3.42
CA THR A 216 -18.31 2.53 4.20
C THR A 216 -18.32 3.98 3.74
N LYS A 217 -17.17 4.55 3.36
CA LYS A 217 -17.10 5.89 2.81
C LYS A 217 -17.91 6.03 1.51
N PHE A 218 -17.74 5.13 0.55
CA PHE A 218 -18.47 5.20 -0.72
C PHE A 218 -19.96 4.87 -0.57
N ILE A 219 -20.31 3.96 0.35
CA ILE A 219 -21.69 3.75 0.80
C ILE A 219 -22.28 5.06 1.32
N LEU A 220 -21.57 5.70 2.26
CA LEU A 220 -22.03 6.92 2.91
C LEU A 220 -22.14 8.06 1.91
N GLU A 221 -21.21 8.18 0.97
CA GLU A 221 -21.27 9.13 -0.14
C GLU A 221 -22.59 8.99 -0.93
N ASN A 222 -22.97 7.77 -1.31
CA ASN A 222 -24.20 7.53 -2.06
C ASN A 222 -25.45 7.85 -1.25
N VAL A 223 -25.45 7.55 0.05
CA VAL A 223 -26.56 7.91 0.95
C VAL A 223 -26.67 9.44 1.09
N LEU A 224 -25.56 10.12 1.37
CA LEU A 224 -25.53 11.56 1.61
C LEU A 224 -25.87 12.37 0.36
N LYS A 225 -25.38 11.98 -0.81
CA LYS A 225 -25.64 12.68 -2.09
C LYS A 225 -27.12 12.71 -2.50
N THR A 226 -27.98 11.93 -1.86
CA THR A 226 -29.45 12.02 -2.06
C THR A 226 -30.09 13.27 -1.44
N LYS A 227 -29.36 13.98 -0.57
CA LYS A 227 -29.81 15.21 0.10
C LYS A 227 -28.78 16.32 0.07
N TYR A 228 -27.49 16.01 0.20
CA TYR A 228 -26.42 16.98 0.44
C TYR A 228 -25.37 17.01 -0.66
N LEU A 229 -24.84 18.20 -0.96
CA LEU A 229 -23.60 18.36 -1.70
C LEU A 229 -22.42 17.83 -0.88
N THR A 230 -21.96 16.64 -1.24
CA THR A 230 -21.02 15.85 -0.43
C THR A 230 -19.67 15.68 -1.13
N LEU A 231 -18.58 15.97 -0.42
CA LEU A 231 -17.22 15.62 -0.79
C LEU A 231 -16.70 14.50 0.12
N VAL A 232 -16.12 13.46 -0.45
CA VAL A 232 -15.43 12.40 0.29
C VAL A 232 -13.98 12.27 -0.17
N THR A 233 -13.08 11.74 0.67
CA THR A 233 -11.70 11.51 0.24
C THR A 233 -11.63 10.49 -0.90
N PRO A 234 -10.90 10.76 -1.99
CA PRO A 234 -10.86 9.86 -3.14
C PRO A 234 -10.07 8.58 -2.83
N HIS A 235 -10.40 7.48 -3.52
CA HIS A 235 -9.72 6.19 -3.40
C HIS A 235 -9.51 5.74 -1.94
N SER A 236 -8.26 5.56 -1.50
CA SER A 236 -7.90 5.22 -0.10
C SER A 236 -7.02 6.34 0.49
N TYR A 237 -7.37 7.60 0.22
CA TYR A 237 -6.67 8.75 0.79
C TYR A 237 -7.11 8.90 2.25
N ASN A 238 -6.29 8.34 3.13
CA ASN A 238 -6.62 8.20 4.56
C ASN A 238 -5.47 8.60 5.50
N THR A 239 -4.41 9.19 4.98
CA THR A 239 -3.35 9.83 5.79
C THR A 239 -3.61 11.33 5.90
N THR A 240 -3.00 11.99 6.88
CA THR A 240 -3.11 13.45 7.07
C THR A 240 -2.83 14.23 5.78
N LEU A 241 -1.74 13.91 5.07
CA LEU A 241 -1.44 14.57 3.78
C LEU A 241 -2.42 14.21 2.67
N GLY A 242 -2.99 13.00 2.66
CA GLY A 242 -4.05 12.62 1.71
C GLY A 242 -5.34 13.42 1.94
N VAL A 243 -5.71 13.65 3.20
CA VAL A 243 -6.85 14.50 3.58
C VAL A 243 -6.59 15.97 3.25
N VAL A 244 -5.41 16.50 3.61
CA VAL A 244 -4.97 17.86 3.23
C VAL A 244 -5.06 18.07 1.72
N ARG A 245 -4.57 17.10 0.95
CA ARG A 245 -4.62 17.14 -0.52
C ARG A 245 -6.06 17.18 -1.03
N THR A 246 -6.93 16.34 -0.49
CA THR A 246 -8.36 16.30 -0.85
C THR A 246 -9.01 17.67 -0.65
N ILE A 247 -8.78 18.28 0.52
CA ILE A 247 -9.34 19.59 0.84
C ILE A 247 -8.79 20.65 -0.12
N ARG A 248 -7.49 20.67 -0.38
CA ARG A 248 -6.90 21.72 -1.23
C ARG A 248 -7.27 21.59 -2.71
N GLU A 249 -7.41 20.37 -3.22
CA GLU A 249 -7.60 20.12 -4.65
C GLU A 249 -9.08 20.02 -5.04
N HIS A 250 -9.97 19.61 -4.12
CA HIS A 250 -11.36 19.27 -4.45
C HIS A 250 -12.41 20.07 -3.66
N PHE A 251 -12.01 20.77 -2.60
CA PHE A 251 -12.96 21.59 -1.85
C PHE A 251 -13.32 22.84 -2.68
N SER A 252 -14.54 22.87 -3.19
CA SER A 252 -15.02 23.95 -4.07
C SER A 252 -16.52 24.17 -3.89
N GLY A 253 -16.96 25.43 -4.03
CA GLY A 253 -18.38 25.79 -3.99
C GLY A 253 -19.05 25.61 -2.62
N ASN A 254 -20.35 25.34 -2.65
CA ASN A 254 -21.22 25.26 -1.47
C ASN A 254 -21.33 23.81 -0.93
N LEU A 255 -20.19 23.18 -0.60
CA LEU A 255 -20.19 21.85 0.00
C LEU A 255 -20.89 21.87 1.37
N GLU A 256 -21.78 20.91 1.59
CA GLU A 256 -22.56 20.79 2.83
C GLU A 256 -22.02 19.68 3.74
N VAL A 257 -21.44 18.64 3.16
CA VAL A 257 -20.86 17.51 3.91
C VAL A 257 -19.46 17.19 3.41
N PHE A 258 -18.52 17.02 4.34
CA PHE A 258 -17.19 16.49 4.08
C PHE A 258 -16.95 15.20 4.87
N VAL A 259 -16.58 14.12 4.15
CA VAL A 259 -16.27 12.81 4.75
C VAL A 259 -14.79 12.51 4.59
N ALA A 260 -14.08 12.39 5.71
CA ALA A 260 -12.68 12.03 5.77
C ALA A 260 -12.49 10.56 6.18
N GLU A 261 -11.91 9.75 5.29
CA GLU A 261 -11.35 8.45 5.68
C GLU A 261 -10.08 8.67 6.52
N MET A 262 -9.96 8.00 7.66
CA MET A 262 -8.87 8.17 8.63
C MET A 262 -8.19 6.83 8.90
N GLY A 263 -7.02 6.64 8.30
CA GLY A 263 -6.16 5.49 8.47
C GLY A 263 -5.15 5.72 9.60
N ALA A 264 -4.68 4.63 10.20
CA ALA A 264 -3.66 4.69 11.23
C ALA A 264 -2.70 3.52 11.08
N LYS A 265 -1.41 3.79 11.22
CA LYS A 265 -0.35 2.79 11.35
C LYS A 265 0.30 2.83 12.73
N GLN A 266 0.18 3.95 13.45
CA GLN A 266 0.67 4.14 14.81
C GLN A 266 -0.30 5.01 15.62
N SER A 267 -0.08 5.07 16.93
CA SER A 267 -0.82 5.95 17.84
C SER A 267 -0.67 7.42 17.44
N GLY A 268 -1.75 8.20 17.50
CA GLY A 268 -1.76 9.62 17.16
C GLY A 268 -2.08 9.94 15.70
N ASP A 269 -2.01 8.97 14.78
CA ASP A 269 -2.30 9.21 13.36
C ASP A 269 -3.75 9.68 13.12
N ILE A 270 -4.74 9.08 13.82
CA ILE A 270 -6.15 9.49 13.68
C ILE A 270 -6.38 10.83 14.37
N LYS A 271 -5.76 11.03 15.53
CA LYS A 271 -5.80 12.31 16.24
C LYS A 271 -5.31 13.45 15.35
N GLU A 272 -4.20 13.29 14.64
CA GLU A 272 -3.66 14.33 13.75
C GLU A 272 -4.67 14.74 12.67
N ILE A 273 -5.38 13.78 12.08
CA ILE A 273 -6.44 14.04 11.11
C ILE A 273 -7.65 14.69 11.79
N CYS A 274 -8.01 14.26 13.00
CA CYS A 274 -9.09 14.89 13.77
C CYS A 274 -8.78 16.34 14.15
N ASP A 275 -7.52 16.67 14.48
CA ASP A 275 -7.08 18.04 14.79
C ASP A 275 -7.16 18.99 13.57
N LEU A 276 -7.14 18.42 12.36
CA LEU A 276 -7.34 19.13 11.09
C LEU A 276 -8.82 19.27 10.75
N VAL A 277 -9.55 18.15 10.78
CA VAL A 277 -10.93 18.05 10.27
C VAL A 277 -11.95 18.52 11.30
N GLU A 278 -11.72 18.25 12.59
CA GLU A 278 -12.66 18.51 13.69
C GLU A 278 -14.06 17.92 13.39
N PRO A 279 -14.18 16.59 13.22
CA PRO A 279 -15.44 15.95 12.85
C PRO A 279 -16.49 16.06 13.97
N GLN A 280 -17.77 16.16 13.60
CA GLN A 280 -18.91 16.07 14.54
C GLN A 280 -19.55 14.68 14.55
N ILE A 281 -19.35 13.91 13.48
CA ILE A 281 -19.88 12.55 13.34
C ILE A 281 -18.71 11.61 13.05
N GLY A 282 -18.69 10.45 13.68
CA GLY A 282 -17.64 9.45 13.51
C GLY A 282 -18.25 8.10 13.16
N ILE A 283 -17.56 7.32 12.33
CA ILE A 283 -17.84 5.90 12.14
C ILE A 283 -16.59 5.11 12.52
N ILE A 284 -16.73 4.14 13.44
CA ILE A 284 -15.73 3.11 13.67
C ILE A 284 -16.30 1.80 13.11
N THR A 285 -15.83 1.39 11.93
CA THR A 285 -16.42 0.29 11.16
C THR A 285 -16.17 -1.07 11.82
N ALA A 286 -14.92 -1.34 12.18
CA ALA A 286 -14.49 -2.55 12.86
C ALA A 286 -13.09 -2.39 13.46
N VAL A 287 -12.76 -3.17 14.48
CA VAL A 287 -11.46 -3.18 15.14
C VAL A 287 -10.95 -4.62 15.22
N GLY A 288 -9.85 -4.89 14.52
CA GLY A 288 -9.22 -6.21 14.53
C GLY A 288 -7.70 -6.12 14.36
N PRO A 289 -7.01 -7.28 14.41
CA PRO A 289 -5.56 -7.37 14.42
C PRO A 289 -4.98 -6.95 13.05
N GLN A 290 -4.65 -5.67 12.92
CA GLN A 290 -4.04 -5.10 11.71
C GLN A 290 -2.85 -4.24 12.12
N HIS A 291 -1.76 -4.32 11.35
CA HIS A 291 -0.50 -3.61 11.62
C HIS A 291 0.02 -3.87 13.03
N LEU A 292 -0.16 -5.09 13.56
CA LEU A 292 0.29 -5.47 14.90
C LEU A 292 1.78 -5.29 15.09
N GLU A 293 2.59 -5.43 14.03
CA GLU A 293 4.02 -5.12 14.08
C GLU A 293 4.31 -3.66 14.52
N THR A 294 3.43 -2.71 14.18
CA THR A 294 3.61 -1.29 14.52
C THR A 294 2.83 -0.92 15.79
N PHE A 295 1.65 -1.48 16.00
CA PHE A 295 0.80 -1.18 17.16
C PHE A 295 1.20 -1.95 18.43
N GLY A 296 1.89 -3.08 18.32
CA GLY A 296 2.32 -3.91 19.44
C GLY A 296 1.20 -4.79 20.04
N SER A 297 -0.01 -4.25 20.25
CA SER A 297 -1.14 -5.00 20.83
C SER A 297 -2.50 -4.58 20.27
N ILE A 298 -3.50 -5.45 20.42
CA ILE A 298 -4.90 -5.14 20.07
C ILE A 298 -5.46 -3.98 20.89
N ASP A 299 -5.07 -3.87 22.17
CA ASP A 299 -5.48 -2.76 23.04
C ASP A 299 -5.03 -1.41 22.51
N GLN A 300 -3.82 -1.36 21.94
CA GLN A 300 -3.31 -0.15 21.32
C GLN A 300 -4.06 0.17 20.01
N VAL A 301 -4.46 -0.86 19.24
CA VAL A 301 -5.33 -0.67 18.07
C VAL A 301 -6.67 -0.07 18.50
N ILE A 302 -7.32 -0.62 19.53
CA ILE A 302 -8.58 -0.09 20.10
C ILE A 302 -8.39 1.37 20.52
N ALA A 303 -7.38 1.67 21.34
CA ALA A 303 -7.12 3.03 21.81
C ALA A 303 -6.89 4.03 20.68
N THR A 304 -6.18 3.59 19.62
CA THR A 304 -5.91 4.41 18.44
C THR A 304 -7.19 4.64 17.62
N LYS A 305 -8.00 3.61 17.34
CA LYS A 305 -9.26 3.80 16.58
C LYS A 305 -10.26 4.68 17.32
N PHE A 306 -10.29 4.60 18.65
CA PHE A 306 -11.11 5.47 19.50
C PHE A 306 -10.56 6.90 19.67
N GLU A 307 -9.41 7.26 19.06
CA GLU A 307 -9.02 8.68 18.93
C GLU A 307 -10.10 9.50 18.22
N LEU A 308 -10.73 8.94 17.18
CA LEU A 308 -11.84 9.60 16.49
C LEU A 308 -13.01 9.85 17.44
N ALA A 309 -13.42 8.83 18.19
CA ALA A 309 -14.54 8.92 19.11
C ALA A 309 -14.28 9.96 20.20
N ARG A 310 -13.07 9.98 20.77
CA ARG A 310 -12.66 10.96 21.78
C ARG A 310 -12.57 12.39 21.24
N ALA A 311 -12.16 12.57 19.99
CA ALA A 311 -12.10 13.89 19.35
C ALA A 311 -13.51 14.49 19.14
N ILE A 312 -14.51 13.65 18.87
CA ILE A 312 -15.92 14.06 18.73
C ILE A 312 -16.55 14.32 20.10
N GLY A 313 -16.31 13.44 21.07
CA GLY A 313 -16.82 13.54 22.43
C GLY A 313 -18.35 13.42 22.52
N LYS A 314 -18.92 14.00 23.59
CA LYS A 314 -20.34 13.85 23.96
C LYS A 314 -21.32 14.68 23.13
N ASN A 315 -20.84 15.72 22.43
CA ASN A 315 -21.69 16.66 21.70
C ASN A 315 -21.93 16.24 20.24
N GLY A 316 -21.21 15.25 19.74
CA GLY A 316 -21.42 14.66 18.43
C GLY A 316 -22.05 13.28 18.51
N ALA A 317 -21.85 12.46 17.47
CA ALA A 317 -22.31 11.07 17.44
C ALA A 317 -21.25 10.15 16.84
N VAL A 318 -21.05 8.99 17.46
CA VAL A 318 -20.12 7.96 16.99
C VAL A 318 -20.89 6.68 16.68
N ILE A 319 -20.94 6.34 15.40
CA ILE A 319 -21.66 5.18 14.86
C ILE A 319 -20.70 3.98 14.89
N VAL A 320 -21.10 2.90 15.56
CA VAL A 320 -20.20 1.76 15.80
C VAL A 320 -20.92 0.41 15.67
N ASN A 321 -20.19 -0.59 15.16
CA ASN A 321 -20.66 -1.96 15.03
C ASN A 321 -20.65 -2.68 16.39
N TYR A 322 -21.83 -2.95 16.94
CA TYR A 322 -22.00 -3.62 18.23
C TYR A 322 -21.56 -5.08 18.21
N ASP A 323 -21.57 -5.74 17.05
CA ASP A 323 -21.19 -7.16 16.94
C ASP A 323 -19.68 -7.36 17.18
N ASP A 324 -18.87 -6.33 16.97
CA ASP A 324 -17.42 -6.36 17.17
C ASP A 324 -17.06 -6.24 18.66
N ALA A 325 -16.45 -7.29 19.22
CA ALA A 325 -16.07 -7.34 20.63
C ALA A 325 -15.07 -6.25 21.03
N ASN A 326 -14.12 -5.91 20.15
CA ASN A 326 -13.11 -4.89 20.42
C ASN A 326 -13.71 -3.49 20.42
N ILE A 327 -14.76 -3.26 19.61
CA ILE A 327 -15.56 -2.04 19.68
C ILE A 327 -16.28 -1.95 21.03
N ARG A 328 -16.91 -3.04 21.51
CA ARG A 328 -17.56 -3.04 22.82
C ARG A 328 -16.58 -2.73 23.96
N THR A 329 -15.40 -3.32 23.96
CA THR A 329 -14.32 -2.99 24.91
C THR A 329 -13.92 -1.51 24.84
N GLY A 330 -13.84 -0.94 23.64
CA GLY A 330 -13.55 0.49 23.48
C GLY A 330 -14.68 1.39 24.02
N MET A 331 -15.95 1.02 23.83
CA MET A 331 -17.10 1.73 24.38
C MET A 331 -17.10 1.72 25.91
N GLU A 332 -16.80 0.56 26.53
CA GLU A 332 -16.67 0.44 27.99
C GLU A 332 -15.54 1.32 28.54
N ARG A 333 -14.46 1.48 27.77
CA ARG A 333 -13.32 2.33 28.15
C ARG A 333 -13.62 3.83 28.08
N TYR A 334 -14.52 4.24 27.19
CA TYR A 334 -14.88 5.64 26.95
C TYR A 334 -16.40 5.83 26.96
N PRO A 335 -17.07 5.63 28.11
CA PRO A 335 -18.52 5.60 28.23
C PRO A 335 -19.19 6.98 28.09
N GLU A 336 -18.42 8.06 28.18
CA GLU A 336 -18.89 9.44 28.07
C GLU A 336 -19.25 9.87 26.63
N ILE A 337 -18.89 9.05 25.65
CA ILE A 337 -19.10 9.32 24.22
C ILE A 337 -20.52 8.93 23.83
N ASN A 338 -21.14 9.73 22.97
CA ASN A 338 -22.47 9.45 22.45
C ASN A 338 -22.40 8.43 21.30
N TYR A 339 -22.63 7.15 21.62
CA TYR A 339 -22.61 6.07 20.64
C TYR A 339 -24.00 5.78 20.04
N ILE A 340 -24.03 5.57 18.73
CA ILE A 340 -25.19 4.97 18.03
C ILE A 340 -24.74 3.60 17.51
N THR A 341 -25.26 2.55 18.12
CA THR A 341 -24.80 1.18 17.86
C THR A 341 -25.65 0.48 16.81
N TYR A 342 -25.03 -0.34 15.97
CA TYR A 342 -25.73 -1.18 15.00
C TYR A 342 -25.17 -2.61 14.98
N GLY A 343 -25.98 -3.60 14.60
CA GLY A 343 -25.53 -4.99 14.54
C GLY A 343 -26.65 -6.01 14.28
N GLU A 344 -26.25 -7.23 13.92
CA GLU A 344 -27.12 -8.41 13.81
C GLU A 344 -27.44 -8.96 15.21
N SER A 345 -26.45 -9.02 16.11
CA SER A 345 -26.61 -9.57 17.46
C SER A 345 -27.21 -8.58 18.47
N GLY A 346 -27.18 -7.29 18.17
CA GLY A 346 -27.67 -6.25 19.07
C GLY A 346 -27.35 -4.83 18.61
N GLY A 347 -27.67 -3.86 19.46
CA GLY A 347 -27.50 -2.44 19.20
C GLY A 347 -28.83 -1.68 19.03
N GLN A 348 -28.73 -0.36 18.87
CA GLN A 348 -29.88 0.51 18.67
C GLN A 348 -30.50 0.32 17.27
N ALA A 349 -29.68 0.09 16.24
CA ALA A 349 -30.10 -0.27 14.89
C ALA A 349 -29.85 -1.76 14.64
N LYS A 350 -30.92 -2.56 14.58
CA LYS A 350 -30.83 -4.02 14.45
C LYS A 350 -30.94 -4.47 12.99
N ILE A 351 -30.06 -5.37 12.57
CA ILE A 351 -30.07 -5.97 11.23
C ILE A 351 -30.80 -7.31 11.28
N SER A 352 -31.72 -7.55 10.34
CA SER A 352 -32.45 -8.82 10.23
C SER A 352 -32.72 -9.21 8.77
N ASP A 353 -33.27 -10.42 8.57
CA ASP A 353 -33.78 -10.91 7.29
C ASP A 353 -32.77 -10.83 6.13
N ILE A 354 -31.51 -11.13 6.43
CA ILE A 354 -30.43 -11.13 5.44
C ILE A 354 -30.65 -12.27 4.45
N GLN A 355 -30.75 -11.92 3.18
CA GLN A 355 -30.76 -12.84 2.04
C GLN A 355 -29.71 -12.39 1.03
N VAL A 356 -28.91 -13.34 0.53
CA VAL A 356 -27.85 -13.08 -0.45
C VAL A 356 -28.09 -13.95 -1.67
N SER A 357 -27.90 -13.38 -2.85
CA SER A 357 -28.00 -14.07 -4.14
C SER A 357 -26.96 -13.54 -5.12
N GLU A 358 -26.87 -14.15 -6.31
CA GLU A 358 -26.02 -13.67 -7.41
C GLU A 358 -26.34 -12.22 -7.84
N GLN A 359 -27.55 -11.72 -7.51
CA GLN A 359 -28.02 -10.38 -7.87
C GLN A 359 -27.70 -9.32 -6.80
N GLY A 360 -27.18 -9.73 -5.64
CA GLY A 360 -26.88 -8.85 -4.51
C GLY A 360 -27.45 -9.35 -3.19
N SER A 361 -27.74 -8.43 -2.27
CA SER A 361 -28.27 -8.75 -0.95
C SER A 361 -29.53 -7.95 -0.63
N SER A 362 -30.43 -8.54 0.16
CA SER A 362 -31.55 -7.83 0.80
C SER A 362 -31.55 -8.06 2.31
N PHE A 363 -31.96 -7.05 3.07
CA PHE A 363 -31.96 -7.09 4.52
C PHE A 363 -32.92 -6.03 5.09
N CYS A 364 -33.25 -6.15 6.36
CA CYS A 364 -34.02 -5.17 7.12
C CYS A 364 -33.14 -4.47 8.16
N VAL A 365 -33.40 -3.19 8.40
CA VAL A 365 -32.83 -2.44 9.53
C VAL A 365 -33.97 -1.89 10.37
N THR A 366 -34.00 -2.24 11.64
CA THR A 366 -34.95 -1.71 12.63
C THR A 366 -34.26 -0.69 13.50
N TYR A 367 -34.71 0.57 13.47
CA TYR A 367 -34.18 1.67 14.28
C TYR A 367 -35.33 2.52 14.80
N GLN A 368 -35.33 2.84 16.11
CA GLN A 368 -36.40 3.60 16.77
C GLN A 368 -37.81 3.05 16.44
N ASP A 369 -37.99 1.74 16.61
CA ASP A 369 -39.23 0.99 16.35
C ASP A 369 -39.77 1.06 14.90
N LYS A 370 -38.94 1.49 13.95
CA LYS A 370 -39.26 1.48 12.52
C LYS A 370 -38.38 0.49 11.78
N THR A 371 -39.03 -0.45 11.11
CA THR A 371 -38.35 -1.42 10.23
C THR A 371 -38.35 -0.92 8.80
N MET A 372 -37.16 -0.85 8.21
CA MET A 372 -36.94 -0.42 6.83
C MET A 372 -36.27 -1.56 6.05
N LYS A 373 -36.77 -1.83 4.84
CA LYS A 373 -36.22 -2.88 3.97
C LYS A 373 -35.27 -2.26 2.94
N PHE A 374 -34.11 -2.88 2.77
CA PHE A 374 -33.07 -2.44 1.84
C PHE A 374 -32.69 -3.57 0.88
N GLN A 375 -32.26 -3.14 -0.31
CA GLN A 375 -31.72 -4.02 -1.36
C GLN A 375 -30.47 -3.36 -1.94
N THR A 376 -29.45 -4.17 -2.21
CA THR A 376 -28.15 -3.71 -2.70
C THR A 376 -27.56 -4.74 -3.66
N ARG A 377 -26.62 -4.31 -4.50
CA ARG A 377 -25.80 -5.22 -5.32
C ARG A 377 -24.57 -5.76 -4.58
N LEU A 378 -24.26 -5.21 -3.41
CA LEU A 378 -23.13 -5.67 -2.61
C LEU A 378 -23.40 -7.05 -2.03
N LEU A 379 -22.34 -7.86 -1.92
CA LEU A 379 -22.38 -9.21 -1.40
C LEU A 379 -21.69 -9.30 -0.03
N GLY A 380 -22.15 -10.23 0.80
CA GLY A 380 -21.52 -10.58 2.07
C GLY A 380 -21.99 -9.76 3.28
N LYS A 381 -22.03 -10.42 4.44
CA LYS A 381 -22.54 -9.85 5.71
C LYS A 381 -21.78 -8.60 6.16
N HIS A 382 -20.46 -8.56 5.96
CA HIS A 382 -19.65 -7.39 6.30
C HIS A 382 -20.03 -6.15 5.48
N ASN A 383 -20.46 -6.30 4.22
CA ASN A 383 -20.98 -5.19 3.44
C ASN A 383 -22.34 -4.72 3.95
N ILE A 384 -23.21 -5.63 4.43
CA ILE A 384 -24.47 -5.25 5.10
C ILE A 384 -24.19 -4.45 6.38
N SER A 385 -23.19 -4.86 7.16
CA SER A 385 -22.71 -4.10 8.32
C SER A 385 -22.22 -2.70 7.92
N ASN A 386 -21.37 -2.59 6.90
CA ASN A 386 -20.91 -1.29 6.37
C ASN A 386 -22.08 -0.42 5.84
N LEU A 387 -23.07 -1.03 5.16
CA LEU A 387 -24.27 -0.37 4.67
C LEU A 387 -25.10 0.19 5.81
N THR A 388 -25.24 -0.59 6.88
CA THR A 388 -25.99 -0.18 8.08
C THR A 388 -25.35 1.03 8.75
N ALA A 389 -24.01 1.14 8.79
CA ALA A 389 -23.35 2.35 9.26
C ALA A 389 -23.76 3.59 8.46
N GLY A 390 -23.80 3.48 7.13
CA GLY A 390 -24.25 4.56 6.24
C GLY A 390 -25.74 4.90 6.41
N ILE A 391 -26.59 3.88 6.57
CA ILE A 391 -28.03 4.04 6.85
C ILE A 391 -28.23 4.81 8.16
N VAL A 392 -27.54 4.41 9.23
CA VAL A 392 -27.64 5.06 10.55
C VAL A 392 -27.20 6.52 10.49
N VAL A 393 -26.11 6.85 9.79
CA VAL A 393 -25.71 8.25 9.59
C VAL A 393 -26.75 9.03 8.78
N GLY A 394 -27.28 8.44 7.72
CA GLY A 394 -28.34 9.07 6.92
C GLY A 394 -29.59 9.39 7.77
N LEU A 395 -30.02 8.44 8.61
CA LEU A 395 -31.15 8.63 9.53
C LEU A 395 -30.84 9.70 10.59
N TYR A 396 -29.63 9.67 11.15
CA TYR A 396 -29.17 10.66 12.14
C TYR A 396 -29.18 12.09 11.57
N LEU A 397 -28.85 12.26 10.29
CA LEU A 397 -28.91 13.54 9.58
C LEU A 397 -30.31 13.88 9.04
N GLY A 398 -31.33 13.08 9.37
CA GLY A 398 -32.70 13.30 8.94
C GLY A 398 -32.90 13.16 7.43
N ILE A 399 -32.19 12.24 6.77
CA ILE A 399 -32.49 11.82 5.40
C ILE A 399 -33.68 10.85 5.48
N ALA A 400 -34.68 11.07 4.61
CA ALA A 400 -35.86 10.20 4.56
C ALA A 400 -35.46 8.75 4.18
N PRO A 401 -36.03 7.70 4.81
CA PRO A 401 -35.70 6.30 4.53
C PRO A 401 -35.74 5.93 3.05
N GLU A 402 -36.67 6.48 2.28
CA GLU A 402 -36.83 6.22 0.85
C GLU A 402 -35.63 6.73 0.06
N LYS A 403 -35.07 7.88 0.44
CA LYS A 403 -33.85 8.43 -0.17
C LYS A 403 -32.63 7.59 0.22
N ILE A 404 -32.54 7.15 1.47
CA ILE A 404 -31.47 6.26 1.92
C ILE A 404 -31.51 4.96 1.10
N ALA A 405 -32.70 4.37 0.92
CA ALA A 405 -32.87 3.16 0.14
C ALA A 405 -32.38 3.31 -1.32
N ILE A 406 -32.61 4.48 -1.95
CA ILE A 406 -32.04 4.80 -3.26
C ILE A 406 -30.51 4.79 -3.20
N GLY A 407 -29.89 5.50 -2.25
CA GLY A 407 -28.43 5.53 -2.10
C GLY A 407 -27.81 4.14 -1.89
N ILE A 408 -28.47 3.29 -1.09
CA ILE A 408 -28.04 1.90 -0.84
C ILE A 408 -28.15 1.02 -2.09
N ARG A 409 -29.21 1.19 -2.88
CA ARG A 409 -29.42 0.44 -4.12
C ARG A 409 -28.42 0.83 -5.22
N GLU A 410 -28.10 2.11 -5.32
CA GLU A 410 -27.14 2.64 -6.31
C GLU A 410 -25.67 2.44 -5.90
N THR A 411 -25.42 1.97 -4.67
CA THR A 411 -24.06 1.68 -4.24
C THR A 411 -23.46 0.54 -5.05
N ARG A 412 -22.27 0.81 -5.60
CA ARG A 412 -21.48 -0.14 -6.37
C ARG A 412 -20.36 -0.74 -5.51
N PRO A 413 -19.93 -1.98 -5.79
CA PRO A 413 -18.72 -2.52 -5.20
C PRO A 413 -17.54 -1.59 -5.49
N VAL A 414 -16.65 -1.48 -4.51
CA VAL A 414 -15.35 -0.83 -4.73
C VAL A 414 -14.48 -1.83 -5.49
N GLU A 415 -13.69 -1.34 -6.45
CA GLU A 415 -12.78 -2.17 -7.23
C GLU A 415 -11.91 -3.04 -6.30
N HIS A 416 -11.83 -4.34 -6.61
CA HIS A 416 -11.09 -5.34 -5.83
C HIS A 416 -11.57 -5.55 -4.37
N ARG A 417 -12.83 -5.26 -4.05
CA ARG A 417 -13.44 -5.52 -2.73
C ARG A 417 -14.75 -6.28 -2.86
N LEU A 418 -14.65 -7.59 -3.05
CA LEU A 418 -15.76 -8.51 -3.36
C LEU A 418 -16.64 -8.02 -4.51
N GLU A 419 -15.97 -7.60 -5.59
CA GLU A 419 -16.62 -7.17 -6.80
C GLU A 419 -16.95 -8.39 -7.68
N LEU A 420 -18.24 -8.67 -7.87
CA LEU A 420 -18.69 -9.72 -8.77
C LEU A 420 -18.67 -9.23 -10.22
N LYS A 421 -17.90 -9.90 -11.07
CA LYS A 421 -17.77 -9.64 -12.51
C LYS A 421 -18.18 -10.89 -13.28
N MET A 422 -18.82 -10.71 -14.42
CA MET A 422 -19.02 -11.79 -15.39
C MET A 422 -17.93 -11.69 -16.45
N GLN A 423 -17.18 -12.78 -16.65
CA GLN A 423 -16.10 -12.86 -17.62
C GLN A 423 -16.44 -13.96 -18.64
N GLY A 424 -17.01 -13.56 -19.78
CA GLY A 424 -17.52 -14.53 -20.76
C GLY A 424 -18.73 -15.27 -20.20
N ASN A 425 -18.55 -16.54 -19.83
CA ASN A 425 -19.61 -17.43 -19.33
C ASN A 425 -19.41 -17.89 -17.88
N TYR A 426 -18.42 -17.37 -17.16
CA TYR A 426 -18.17 -17.66 -15.74
C TYR A 426 -18.07 -16.37 -14.91
N TYR A 427 -18.12 -16.50 -13.59
CA TYR A 427 -18.05 -15.40 -12.65
C TYR A 427 -16.65 -15.25 -12.04
N ILE A 428 -16.25 -14.00 -11.79
CA ILE A 428 -15.08 -13.64 -11.01
C ILE A 428 -15.56 -12.84 -9.80
N LEU A 429 -15.26 -13.33 -8.61
CA LEU A 429 -15.40 -12.58 -7.37
C LEU A 429 -14.04 -11.99 -7.01
N ASP A 430 -13.87 -10.70 -7.27
CA ASP A 430 -12.60 -10.00 -7.15
C ASP A 430 -12.47 -9.34 -5.77
N ASP A 431 -11.68 -9.96 -4.88
CA ASP A 431 -11.29 -9.46 -3.56
C ASP A 431 -9.76 -9.35 -3.43
N ALA A 432 -9.11 -8.87 -4.50
CA ALA A 432 -7.67 -8.87 -4.64
C ALA A 432 -6.94 -7.71 -3.91
N PHE A 433 -7.62 -6.80 -3.20
CA PHE A 433 -6.97 -5.56 -2.74
C PHE A 433 -6.00 -5.74 -1.56
N ASN A 434 -6.51 -6.10 -0.39
CA ASN A 434 -5.72 -6.34 0.82
C ASN A 434 -6.52 -7.22 1.75
N SER A 435 -5.96 -8.38 2.07
CA SER A 435 -6.62 -9.36 2.89
C SER A 435 -6.29 -9.24 4.37
N ASN A 436 -7.24 -9.69 5.18
CA ASN A 436 -7.11 -9.95 6.60
C ASN A 436 -7.95 -11.19 6.92
N PRO A 437 -7.70 -11.89 8.03
CA PRO A 437 -8.34 -13.17 8.31
C PRO A 437 -9.87 -13.09 8.31
N VAL A 438 -10.45 -12.02 8.85
CA VAL A 438 -11.90 -11.81 8.88
C VAL A 438 -12.45 -11.56 7.47
N GLY A 439 -11.78 -10.73 6.67
CA GLY A 439 -12.13 -10.46 5.27
C GLY A 439 -12.08 -11.71 4.41
N ALA A 440 -10.97 -12.45 4.46
CA ALA A 440 -10.76 -13.67 3.68
C ALA A 440 -11.82 -14.74 3.98
N ASN A 441 -12.14 -14.95 5.26
CA ASN A 441 -13.20 -15.88 5.66
C ASN A 441 -14.59 -15.42 5.19
N ASN A 442 -14.87 -14.12 5.23
CA ASN A 442 -16.12 -13.59 4.67
C ASN A 442 -16.21 -13.78 3.15
N ALA A 443 -15.10 -13.66 2.42
CA ALA A 443 -15.04 -13.93 0.99
C ALA A 443 -15.34 -15.40 0.67
N LEU A 444 -14.80 -16.32 1.46
CA LEU A 444 -15.10 -17.76 1.37
C LEU A 444 -16.59 -18.06 1.64
N GLU A 445 -17.20 -17.39 2.63
CA GLU A 445 -18.63 -17.55 2.91
C GLU A 445 -19.52 -17.01 1.77
N VAL A 446 -19.12 -15.90 1.15
CA VAL A 446 -19.79 -15.41 -0.06
C VAL A 446 -19.69 -16.44 -1.18
N LEU A 447 -18.49 -16.99 -1.41
CA LEU A 447 -18.25 -18.03 -2.41
C LEU A 447 -19.10 -19.28 -2.15
N LYS A 448 -19.17 -19.73 -0.89
CA LYS A 448 -19.96 -20.90 -0.47
C LYS A 448 -21.44 -20.75 -0.79
N GLY A 449 -21.96 -19.52 -0.75
CA GLY A 449 -23.34 -19.19 -1.10
C GLY A 449 -23.70 -19.38 -2.58
N PHE A 450 -22.72 -19.49 -3.48
CA PHE A 450 -22.97 -19.82 -4.88
C PHE A 450 -23.25 -21.33 -5.02
N THR A 451 -24.45 -21.64 -5.50
CA THR A 451 -24.96 -23.01 -5.64
C THR A 451 -24.80 -23.58 -7.04
N ASN A 452 -24.56 -22.72 -8.03
CA ASN A 452 -24.37 -23.09 -9.43
C ASN A 452 -22.89 -23.11 -9.80
N GLY A 453 -22.47 -24.10 -10.59
CA GLY A 453 -21.11 -24.22 -11.08
C GLY A 453 -20.09 -24.65 -10.02
N GLN A 454 -18.85 -24.82 -10.47
CA GLN A 454 -17.70 -25.14 -9.62
C GLN A 454 -17.12 -23.87 -8.98
N LYS A 455 -16.69 -23.98 -7.72
CA LYS A 455 -16.11 -22.89 -6.93
C LYS A 455 -14.59 -23.01 -6.87
N LEU A 456 -13.89 -22.03 -7.41
CA LEU A 456 -12.44 -21.96 -7.40
C LEU A 456 -12.00 -20.81 -6.49
N VAL A 457 -10.91 -21.02 -5.74
CA VAL A 457 -10.23 -19.96 -4.99
C VAL A 457 -8.80 -19.85 -5.49
N MET A 458 -8.36 -18.63 -5.81
CA MET A 458 -6.96 -18.33 -6.07
C MET A 458 -6.45 -17.35 -5.03
N THR A 459 -5.38 -17.72 -4.31
CA THR A 459 -4.78 -16.86 -3.28
C THR A 459 -3.26 -17.04 -3.19
N PRO A 460 -2.50 -15.95 -3.00
CA PRO A 460 -1.10 -16.00 -2.59
C PRO A 460 -0.91 -16.12 -1.07
N GLY A 461 -2.00 -16.21 -0.29
CA GLY A 461 -1.98 -16.09 1.16
C GLY A 461 -1.94 -14.63 1.62
N MET A 462 -1.92 -14.43 2.94
CA MET A 462 -1.98 -13.14 3.63
C MET A 462 -0.60 -12.68 4.13
N VAL A 463 -0.45 -11.39 4.41
CA VAL A 463 0.79 -10.79 4.95
C VAL A 463 0.50 -9.98 6.23
N GLU A 464 1.57 -9.57 6.92
CA GLU A 464 1.50 -8.78 8.17
C GLU A 464 0.78 -9.48 9.36
N LEU A 465 0.77 -10.82 9.40
CA LEU A 465 0.11 -11.61 10.45
C LEU A 465 0.95 -11.83 11.71
N GLY A 466 2.23 -11.45 11.69
CA GLY A 466 3.14 -11.60 12.85
C GLY A 466 3.37 -13.06 13.24
N SER A 467 3.36 -13.34 14.55
CA SER A 467 3.62 -14.69 15.09
C SER A 467 2.51 -15.71 14.78
N GLU A 468 1.30 -15.25 14.46
CA GLU A 468 0.15 -16.12 14.16
C GLU A 468 0.06 -16.51 12.67
N ASP A 469 1.04 -16.12 11.83
CA ASP A 469 1.01 -16.32 10.38
C ASP A 469 0.75 -17.78 10.00
N GLU A 470 1.48 -18.74 10.59
CA GLU A 470 1.31 -20.16 10.26
C GLU A 470 -0.07 -20.69 10.63
N LYS A 471 -0.54 -20.37 11.84
CA LYS A 471 -1.82 -20.84 12.36
C LYS A 471 -2.99 -20.27 11.56
N ILE A 472 -2.98 -18.96 11.29
CA ILE A 472 -4.02 -18.30 10.50
C ILE A 472 -4.09 -18.87 9.08
N HIS A 473 -2.94 -19.12 8.43
CA HIS A 473 -2.93 -19.74 7.11
C HIS A 473 -3.45 -21.19 7.14
N PHE A 474 -3.11 -21.95 8.17
CA PHE A 474 -3.62 -23.30 8.36
C PHE A 474 -5.14 -23.30 8.55
N ASP A 475 -5.67 -22.47 9.45
CA ASP A 475 -7.10 -22.35 9.71
C ASP A 475 -7.86 -21.84 8.47
N PHE A 476 -7.27 -20.90 7.72
CA PHE A 476 -7.82 -20.42 6.45
C PHE A 476 -7.91 -21.54 5.40
N GLY A 477 -6.89 -22.40 5.31
CA GLY A 477 -6.92 -23.58 4.45
C GLY A 477 -8.02 -24.57 4.83
N LYS A 478 -8.24 -24.78 6.14
CA LYS A 478 -9.34 -25.66 6.62
C LYS A 478 -10.70 -25.10 6.23
N HIS A 479 -10.93 -23.80 6.44
CA HIS A 479 -12.20 -23.18 6.10
C HIS A 479 -12.44 -23.15 4.59
N MET A 480 -11.38 -22.91 3.79
CA MET A 480 -11.45 -22.97 2.33
C MET A 480 -11.93 -24.34 1.82
N ALA A 481 -11.57 -25.43 2.49
CA ALA A 481 -12.01 -26.78 2.12
C ALA A 481 -13.54 -26.98 2.21
N GLU A 482 -14.23 -26.17 3.01
CA GLU A 482 -15.70 -26.21 3.16
C GLU A 482 -16.43 -25.34 2.13
N CYS A 483 -15.70 -24.45 1.45
CA CYS A 483 -16.27 -23.38 0.62
C CYS A 483 -15.96 -23.54 -0.88
N ALA A 484 -14.85 -24.19 -1.22
CA ALA A 484 -14.34 -24.30 -2.59
C ALA A 484 -14.28 -25.76 -3.06
N ASP A 485 -14.18 -25.96 -4.38
CA ASP A 485 -13.97 -27.26 -5.01
C ASP A 485 -12.54 -27.41 -5.54
N ILE A 486 -11.87 -26.30 -5.89
CA ILE A 486 -10.47 -26.24 -6.34
C ILE A 486 -9.76 -25.06 -5.67
N ALA A 487 -8.54 -25.30 -5.20
CA ALA A 487 -7.68 -24.28 -4.60
C ALA A 487 -6.41 -24.06 -5.45
N ILE A 488 -6.21 -22.83 -5.91
CA ILE A 488 -5.03 -22.38 -6.66
C ILE A 488 -4.16 -21.54 -5.73
N LEU A 489 -3.06 -22.12 -5.27
CA LEU A 489 -2.14 -21.53 -4.31
C LEU A 489 -0.95 -20.89 -5.03
N VAL A 490 -0.80 -19.57 -4.89
CA VAL A 490 0.26 -18.80 -5.56
C VAL A 490 1.45 -18.61 -4.61
N GLY A 491 2.60 -19.19 -4.95
CA GLY A 491 3.84 -19.08 -4.19
C GLY A 491 4.00 -20.17 -3.14
N GLU A 492 4.72 -21.24 -3.52
CA GLU A 492 4.86 -22.49 -2.76
C GLU A 492 5.21 -22.31 -1.27
N LYS A 493 6.18 -21.44 -0.95
CA LYS A 493 6.62 -21.23 0.44
C LYS A 493 5.55 -20.54 1.28
N LYS A 494 4.88 -19.52 0.73
CA LYS A 494 3.94 -18.70 1.50
C LYS A 494 2.64 -19.44 1.74
N THR A 495 2.19 -20.22 0.77
CA THR A 495 0.93 -20.96 0.84
C THR A 495 1.08 -22.37 1.42
N ALA A 496 2.27 -22.76 1.90
CA ALA A 496 2.52 -24.11 2.43
C ALA A 496 1.56 -24.47 3.57
N LYS A 497 1.34 -23.55 4.52
CA LYS A 497 0.41 -23.77 5.64
C LYS A 497 -1.06 -23.80 5.22
N ILE A 498 -1.45 -23.05 4.19
CA ILE A 498 -2.80 -23.15 3.59
C ILE A 498 -3.00 -24.55 3.00
N LYS A 499 -2.00 -25.07 2.28
CA LYS A 499 -2.03 -26.43 1.72
C LYS A 499 -2.14 -27.50 2.80
N GLU A 500 -1.37 -27.38 3.89
CA GLU A 500 -1.48 -28.28 5.05
C GLU A 500 -2.90 -28.25 5.64
N GLY A 501 -3.50 -27.07 5.80
CA GLY A 501 -4.86 -26.89 6.29
C GLY A 501 -5.92 -27.54 5.40
N LEU A 502 -5.84 -27.33 4.09
CA LEU A 502 -6.70 -27.98 3.09
C LEU A 502 -6.65 -29.50 3.20
N LEU A 503 -5.44 -30.09 3.19
CA LEU A 503 -5.25 -31.53 3.30
C LEU A 503 -5.75 -32.09 4.63
N ALA A 504 -5.52 -31.37 5.74
CA ALA A 504 -5.99 -31.77 7.07
C ALA A 504 -7.53 -31.77 7.18
N ALA A 505 -8.22 -30.96 6.37
CA ALA A 505 -9.68 -30.95 6.27
C ALA A 505 -10.23 -31.98 5.26
N GLY A 506 -9.38 -32.81 4.65
CA GLY A 506 -9.78 -33.85 3.70
C GLY A 506 -9.93 -33.35 2.26
N PHE A 507 -9.43 -32.16 1.94
CA PHE A 507 -9.50 -31.62 0.58
C PHE A 507 -8.68 -32.47 -0.39
N PRO A 508 -9.21 -32.86 -1.57
CA PRO A 508 -8.50 -33.75 -2.48
C PRO A 508 -7.19 -33.13 -2.98
N GLN A 509 -6.08 -33.87 -2.86
CA GLN A 509 -4.77 -33.38 -3.32
C GLN A 509 -4.77 -33.03 -4.82
N ALA A 510 -5.56 -33.74 -5.64
CA ALA A 510 -5.71 -33.47 -7.07
C ALA A 510 -6.41 -32.12 -7.36
N SER A 511 -7.15 -31.57 -6.40
CA SER A 511 -7.84 -30.27 -6.49
C SER A 511 -7.01 -29.11 -5.95
N ILE A 512 -5.75 -29.35 -5.55
CA ILE A 512 -4.83 -28.32 -5.07
C ILE A 512 -3.76 -28.06 -6.14
N ILE A 513 -3.78 -26.87 -6.74
CA ILE A 513 -2.84 -26.46 -7.77
C ILE A 513 -1.89 -25.42 -7.16
N THR A 514 -0.60 -25.72 -7.06
CA THR A 514 0.40 -24.75 -6.58
C THR A 514 1.19 -24.18 -7.75
N VAL A 515 1.26 -22.86 -7.85
CA VAL A 515 1.87 -22.13 -8.97
C VAL A 515 2.90 -21.10 -8.48
N PRO A 516 3.92 -20.74 -9.28
CA PRO A 516 4.98 -19.85 -8.82
C PRO A 516 4.57 -18.36 -8.79
N ASN A 517 3.57 -17.94 -9.57
CA ASN A 517 3.15 -16.54 -9.66
C ASN A 517 1.70 -16.40 -10.13
N VAL A 518 1.15 -15.20 -9.98
CA VAL A 518 -0.26 -14.87 -10.27
C VAL A 518 -0.63 -15.15 -11.74
N PHE A 519 0.29 -14.91 -12.70
CA PHE A 519 0.04 -15.18 -14.12
C PHE A 519 -0.16 -16.68 -14.39
N ALA A 520 0.66 -17.53 -13.77
CA ALA A 520 0.49 -18.98 -13.81
C ALA A 520 -0.81 -19.41 -13.11
N GLY A 521 -1.22 -18.71 -12.04
CA GLY A 521 -2.51 -18.94 -11.37
C GLY A 521 -3.71 -18.68 -12.29
N PHE A 522 -3.72 -17.55 -12.99
CA PHE A 522 -4.76 -17.25 -13.99
C PHE A 522 -4.73 -18.21 -15.19
N ALA A 523 -3.56 -18.74 -15.57
CA ALA A 523 -3.50 -19.79 -16.59
C ALA A 523 -4.17 -21.08 -16.10
N ALA A 524 -3.81 -21.55 -14.91
CA ALA A 524 -4.42 -22.74 -14.30
C ALA A 524 -5.93 -22.59 -14.09
N ALA A 525 -6.39 -21.43 -13.60
CA ALA A 525 -7.82 -21.17 -13.42
C ALA A 525 -8.60 -21.30 -14.73
N ARG A 526 -8.05 -20.79 -15.84
CA ARG A 526 -8.69 -20.88 -17.16
C ARG A 526 -8.79 -22.30 -17.70
N GLU A 527 -7.90 -23.20 -17.31
CA GLU A 527 -7.97 -24.61 -17.70
C GLU A 527 -9.07 -25.37 -16.91
N CYS A 528 -9.41 -24.90 -15.71
CA CYS A 528 -10.42 -25.51 -14.86
C CYS A 528 -11.84 -24.95 -15.07
N LEU A 529 -11.95 -23.64 -15.30
CA LEU A 529 -13.23 -22.91 -15.34
C LEU A 529 -14.10 -23.30 -16.53
N LYS A 530 -15.40 -23.52 -16.25
CA LYS A 530 -16.48 -23.78 -17.21
C LYS A 530 -17.59 -22.74 -17.06
N ALA A 531 -18.59 -22.84 -17.95
CA ALA A 531 -19.76 -21.97 -17.90
C ALA A 531 -20.50 -22.11 -16.56
N GLY A 532 -20.79 -20.98 -15.91
CA GLY A 532 -21.49 -20.92 -14.63
C GLY A 532 -20.58 -21.05 -13.40
N ASP A 533 -19.32 -21.43 -13.57
CA ASP A 533 -18.36 -21.53 -12.46
C ASP A 533 -18.02 -20.13 -11.90
N ILE A 534 -17.41 -20.13 -10.72
CA ILE A 534 -16.98 -18.90 -10.05
C ILE A 534 -15.55 -19.00 -9.55
N LEU A 535 -14.74 -17.99 -9.86
CA LEU A 535 -13.39 -17.82 -9.34
C LEU A 535 -13.36 -16.69 -8.31
N LEU A 536 -13.10 -17.02 -7.05
CA LEU A 536 -12.68 -16.04 -6.04
C LEU A 536 -11.19 -15.74 -6.21
N ILE A 537 -10.87 -14.50 -6.51
CA ILE A 537 -9.50 -13.97 -6.43
C ILE A 537 -9.36 -13.33 -5.06
N GLU A 538 -8.61 -13.98 -4.19
CA GLU A 538 -8.43 -13.55 -2.81
C GLU A 538 -7.00 -13.05 -2.64
N ASN A 539 -6.88 -11.77 -2.29
CA ASN A 539 -5.63 -11.04 -2.04
C ASN A 539 -4.68 -10.88 -3.25
N ASP A 540 -3.94 -9.78 -3.27
CA ASP A 540 -2.79 -9.57 -4.14
C ASP A 540 -1.61 -9.04 -3.31
N LEU A 541 -0.52 -9.80 -3.28
CA LEU A 541 0.66 -9.39 -2.52
C LEU A 541 1.35 -8.20 -3.21
N PRO A 542 1.69 -7.13 -2.47
CA PRO A 542 2.44 -6.02 -3.05
C PRO A 542 3.88 -6.43 -3.39
N ASP A 543 4.52 -5.68 -4.31
CA ASP A 543 5.85 -5.99 -4.89
C ASP A 543 6.98 -6.24 -3.87
N ASN A 544 6.79 -5.80 -2.63
CA ASN A 544 7.77 -5.89 -1.57
C ASN A 544 7.70 -7.20 -0.76
N TYR A 545 6.80 -8.13 -1.10
CA TYR A 545 6.60 -9.41 -0.41
C TYR A 545 6.87 -10.63 -1.29
#